data_AF-A0A967WJV5-F1
#
_entry.id   AF-A0A967WJV5-F1
#
_cell.length_a   1.000
_cell.length_b   1.000
_cell.length_c   1.000
_cell.angle_alpha   90.00
_cell.angle_beta   90.00
_cell.angle_gamma   90.00
#
_symmetry.space_group_name_H-M   'P 1'
#
loop_
_entity.id
_entity.type
_entity.pdbx_description
1 polymer ?
#
loop_
_entity_poly.entity_id
_entity_poly.type
_entity_poly.pdbx_seq_one_letter_code
_entity_poly.pdbx_strand_id
1 'polypeptide(L)'
;AVLLKMGSYGLVRVALPMLPQGAERFVPVMLAIGILSILYGAFVCLAQRDLKRLVAYSSISHMGVVLLGIATLTQLGTVGAVYMMFAHGLISAIL
;
A
#
# COMPACT_ATOMS: atom_id res chain seq x y z
N ALA A 1 -12.23 -1.05 7.29
CA ALA A 1 -11.50 -1.23 6.01
C ALA A 1 -11.08 0.08 5.33
N VAL A 2 -11.91 1.14 5.34
CA VAL A 2 -11.69 2.38 4.55
C VAL A 2 -10.52 3.25 5.01
N LEU A 3 -10.32 3.41 6.33
CA LEU A 3 -9.28 4.30 6.89
C LEU A 3 -7.87 4.00 6.37
N LEU A 4 -7.51 2.72 6.21
CA LEU A 4 -6.19 2.31 5.68
C LEU A 4 -5.95 2.78 4.24
N LYS A 5 -7.00 3.04 3.47
CA LYS A 5 -6.92 3.43 2.06
C LYS A 5 -6.84 4.95 1.86
N MET A 6 -7.15 5.73 2.91
CA MET A 6 -7.13 7.20 2.84
C MET A 6 -5.70 7.74 2.68
N GLY A 7 -4.70 7.04 3.23
CA GLY A 7 -3.29 7.44 3.08
C GLY A 7 -2.80 7.37 1.64
N SER A 8 -3.00 6.24 0.97
CA SER A 8 -2.64 6.08 -0.45
C SER A 8 -3.51 6.92 -1.36
N TYR A 9 -4.79 7.12 -1.05
CA TYR A 9 -5.65 8.08 -1.76
C TYR A 9 -5.10 9.51 -1.67
N GLY A 10 -4.68 9.96 -0.48
CA GLY A 10 -4.05 11.26 -0.27
C GLY A 10 -2.76 11.42 -1.07
N LEU A 11 -1.94 10.36 -1.14
CA LEU A 11 -0.73 10.38 -1.97
C LEU A 11 -1.07 10.56 -3.47
N VAL A 12 -2.02 9.79 -3.98
CA VAL A 12 -2.39 9.81 -5.41
C VAL A 12 -3.11 11.09 -5.82
N ARG A 13 -4.02 11.59 -4.99
CA ARG A 13 -4.91 12.70 -5.36
C ARG A 13 -4.43 14.07 -4.88
N VAL A 14 -3.60 14.13 -3.84
CA VAL A 14 -3.14 15.39 -3.25
C VAL A 14 -1.64 15.55 -3.40
N ALA A 15 -0.83 14.64 -2.85
CA ALA A 15 0.61 14.82 -2.80
C ALA A 15 1.26 14.80 -4.19
N LEU A 16 0.92 13.81 -5.02
CA LEU A 16 1.48 13.66 -6.36
C LEU A 16 1.18 14.86 -7.29
N PRO A 17 -0.08 15.35 -7.39
CA PRO A 17 -0.38 16.52 -8.22
C PRO A 17 0.15 17.84 -7.65
N MET A 18 0.20 18.01 -6.32
CA MET A 18 0.66 19.26 -5.70
C MET A 18 2.20 19.40 -5.73
N LEU A 19 2.94 18.31 -5.63
CA LEU A 19 4.40 18.30 -5.48
C LEU A 19 5.07 17.27 -6.41
N PRO A 20 4.99 17.43 -7.74
CA PRO A 20 5.50 16.44 -8.69
C PRO A 20 7.02 16.22 -8.58
N GLN A 21 7.79 17.31 -8.49
CA GLN A 21 9.25 17.24 -8.29
C GLN A 21 9.64 16.64 -6.92
N GLY A 22 8.81 16.88 -5.91
CA GLY A 22 8.98 16.28 -4.59
C GLY A 22 8.75 14.77 -4.65
N ALA A 23 7.73 14.31 -5.36
CA ALA A 23 7.44 12.90 -5.53
C ALA A 23 8.60 12.14 -6.19
N GLU A 24 9.19 12.68 -7.26
CA GLU A 24 10.36 12.08 -7.92
C GLU A 24 11.53 11.88 -6.96
N ARG A 25 11.81 12.87 -6.11
CA ARG A 25 12.89 12.79 -5.12
C ARG A 25 12.61 11.78 -4.01
N PHE A 26 11.34 11.56 -3.69
CA PHE A 26 10.91 10.64 -2.62
C PHE A 26 10.66 9.20 -3.09
N VAL A 27 10.70 8.92 -4.40
CA VAL A 27 10.63 7.55 -4.94
C VAL A 27 11.52 6.55 -4.18
N PRO A 28 12.83 6.77 -3.95
CA PRO A 28 13.66 5.80 -3.23
C PRO A 28 13.17 5.52 -1.81
N VAL A 29 12.62 6.54 -1.13
CA VAL A 29 12.05 6.39 0.22
C VAL A 29 10.77 5.56 0.16
N MET A 30 9.89 5.84 -0.80
CA MET A 30 8.65 5.08 -1.01
C MET A 30 8.93 3.62 -1.35
N LEU A 31 9.95 3.36 -2.18
CA LEU A 31 10.40 2.00 -2.51
C LEU A 31 10.92 1.27 -1.27
N ALA A 32 11.80 1.90 -0.49
CA ALA A 32 12.34 1.30 0.72
C ALA A 32 11.25 0.96 1.74
N ILE A 33 10.32 1.88 2.00
CA ILE A 33 9.20 1.67 2.92
C ILE A 33 8.24 0.60 2.37
N GLY A 34 7.97 0.59 1.07
CA GLY A 34 7.08 -0.38 0.43
C GLY A 34 7.63 -1.79 0.54
N ILE A 35 8.91 -1.99 0.20
CA ILE A 35 9.60 -3.29 0.33
C ILE A 35 9.64 -3.73 1.80
N LEU A 36 10.02 -2.83 2.71
CA LEU A 36 10.06 -3.13 4.14
C LEU A 36 8.68 -3.57 4.65
N SER A 37 7.61 -2.88 4.26
CA SER A 37 6.24 -3.19 4.66
C SER A 37 5.78 -4.55 4.14
N ILE A 38 6.16 -4.90 2.90
CA ILE A 38 5.84 -6.20 2.31
C ILE A 38 6.51 -7.32 3.11
N LEU A 39 7.83 -7.22 3.28
CA LEU A 39 8.64 -8.26 3.92
C LEU A 39 8.27 -8.40 5.40
N TYR A 40 8.29 -7.30 6.15
CA TYR A 40 7.98 -7.29 7.57
C TYR A 40 6.55 -7.75 7.84
N GLY A 41 5.58 -7.24 7.07
CA GLY A 41 4.18 -7.66 7.17
C GLY A 41 4.00 -9.16 6.92
N ALA A 42 4.68 -9.70 5.90
CA ALA A 42 4.63 -11.13 5.59
C ALA A 42 5.26 -12.00 6.68
N PHE A 43 6.47 -11.67 7.16
CA PHE A 43 7.14 -12.45 8.20
C PHE A 43 6.37 -12.43 9.53
N VAL A 44 5.86 -11.28 9.94
CA VAL A 44 5.09 -11.17 11.19
C VAL A 44 3.76 -11.90 11.08
N CYS A 45 3.13 -11.91 9.89
CA CYS A 45 1.91 -12.66 9.61
C CYS A 45 2.10 -14.17 9.89
N LEU A 46 3.21 -14.77 9.42
CA LEU A 46 3.50 -16.19 9.65
C LEU A 46 3.59 -16.59 11.13
N ALA A 47 3.95 -15.65 12.01
CA ALA A 47 4.03 -15.89 13.44
C ALA A 47 2.67 -15.73 14.16
N GLN A 48 1.65 -15.19 13.50
CA GLN A 48 0.34 -14.96 14.13
C GLN A 48 -0.49 -16.25 14.18
N ARG A 49 -1.14 -16.45 15.33
CA ARG A 49 -2.08 -17.57 15.54
C ARG A 49 -3.55 -17.14 15.51
N ASP A 50 -3.81 -15.85 15.73
CA ASP A 50 -5.16 -15.28 15.70
C ASP A 50 -5.53 -14.86 14.27
N LEU A 51 -6.67 -15.34 13.77
CA LEU A 51 -7.16 -15.01 12.42
C LEU A 51 -7.29 -13.49 12.21
N LYS A 52 -7.79 -12.76 13.20
CA LYS A 52 -7.94 -11.30 13.12
C LYS A 52 -6.60 -10.58 12.95
N ARG A 53 -5.54 -11.09 13.60
CA ARG A 53 -4.18 -10.53 13.46
C ARG A 53 -3.54 -10.95 12.15
N LEU A 54 -3.73 -12.20 11.72
CA LEU A 54 -3.30 -12.66 10.40
C LEU A 54 -3.81 -11.74 9.29
N VAL A 55 -5.11 -11.43 9.29
CA VAL A 55 -5.73 -10.53 8.31
C VAL A 55 -5.17 -9.11 8.41
N ALA A 56 -4.93 -8.61 9.63
CA ALA A 56 -4.36 -7.27 9.82
C ALA A 56 -2.92 -7.16 9.25
N TYR A 57 -2.05 -8.15 9.50
CA TYR A 57 -0.67 -8.11 9.02
C TYR A 57 -0.54 -8.42 7.53
N SER A 58 -1.38 -9.31 6.97
CA SER A 58 -1.45 -9.49 5.52
C SER A 58 -1.91 -8.21 4.81
N SER A 59 -2.81 -7.44 5.42
CA SER A 59 -3.23 -6.12 4.92
C SER A 59 -2.07 -5.13 4.82
N ILE A 60 -1.16 -5.10 5.81
CA ILE A 60 0.02 -4.24 5.79
C ILE A 60 0.92 -4.59 4.60
N SER A 61 1.15 -5.88 4.38
CA SER A 61 1.96 -6.35 3.24
C SER A 61 1.34 -5.92 1.90
N HIS A 62 0.02 -6.08 1.73
CA HIS A 62 -0.69 -5.64 0.53
C HIS A 62 -0.66 -4.13 0.31
N MET A 63 -0.74 -3.31 1.36
CA MET A 63 -0.62 -1.85 1.22
C MET A 63 0.82 -1.42 0.87
N GLY A 64 1.83 -2.22 1.23
CA GLY A 64 3.20 -2.04 0.73
C GLY A 64 3.28 -2.18 -0.80
N VAL A 65 2.55 -3.12 -1.40
CA VAL A 65 2.45 -3.27 -2.87
C VAL A 65 1.80 -2.05 -3.52
N VAL A 66 0.76 -1.50 -2.89
CA VAL A 66 0.11 -0.26 -3.35
C VAL A 66 1.13 0.89 -3.37
N LEU A 67 1.93 1.03 -2.31
CA LEU A 67 2.96 2.08 -2.24
C LEU A 67 4.02 1.93 -3.33
N LEU A 68 4.46 0.70 -3.63
CA LEU A 68 5.38 0.44 -4.74
C LEU A 68 4.77 0.79 -6.10
N GLY A 69 3.50 0.47 -6.33
CA GLY A 69 2.79 0.85 -7.55
C GLY A 69 2.66 2.36 -7.73
N ILE A 70 2.50 3.11 -6.65
CA ILE A 70 2.50 4.59 -6.69
C ILE A 70 3.92 5.12 -6.96
N ALA A 71 4.94 4.51 -6.35
CA ALA A 71 6.34 4.91 -6.48
C ALA A 71 6.90 4.77 -7.90
N THR A 72 6.26 4.00 -8.79
CA THR A 72 6.68 3.94 -10.20
C THR A 72 6.41 5.22 -10.96
N LEU A 73 5.53 6.11 -10.45
CA LEU A 73 5.11 7.35 -11.10
C LEU A 73 4.56 7.14 -12.52
N THR A 74 4.09 5.94 -12.84
CA THR A 74 3.50 5.60 -14.14
C THR A 74 1.99 5.44 -14.05
N GLN A 75 1.31 5.66 -15.18
CA GLN A 75 -0.13 5.43 -15.27
C GLN A 75 -0.50 3.96 -14.96
N LEU A 76 0.29 3.01 -15.45
CA LEU A 76 0.06 1.58 -15.17
C LEU A 76 0.20 1.27 -13.67
N GLY A 77 1.23 1.80 -13.01
CA GLY A 77 1.47 1.57 -11.59
C GLY A 77 0.40 2.18 -10.70
N THR A 78 -0.06 3.39 -11.02
CA THR A 78 -1.16 4.04 -10.30
C THR A 78 -2.49 3.32 -10.48
N VAL A 79 -2.83 2.87 -11.69
CA VAL A 79 -4.03 2.04 -11.93
C VAL A 79 -3.95 0.71 -11.17
N GLY A 80 -2.79 0.04 -11.20
CA GLY A 80 -2.57 -1.20 -10.45
C GLY A 80 -2.69 -1.00 -8.93
N ALA A 81 -2.14 0.09 -8.40
CA ALA A 81 -2.25 0.45 -6.99
C ALA A 81 -3.70 0.68 -6.56
N VAL A 82 -4.48 1.41 -7.36
CA VAL A 82 -5.92 1.63 -7.11
C VAL A 82 -6.71 0.34 -7.18
N TYR A 83 -6.44 -0.51 -8.18
CA TYR A 83 -7.07 -1.82 -8.29
C TYR A 83 -6.80 -2.68 -7.05
N MET A 84 -5.55 -2.71 -6.58
CA MET A 84 -5.15 -3.44 -5.38
C MET A 84 -5.84 -2.92 -4.12
N MET A 85 -5.97 -1.59 -3.97
CA MET A 85 -6.71 -0.98 -2.86
C MET A 85 -8.19 -1.39 -2.85
N PHE A 86 -8.81 -1.47 -4.03
CA PHE A 86 -10.19 -1.88 -4.20
C PHE A 86 -10.38 -3.36 -3.88
N ALA A 87 -9.59 -4.24 -4.52
CA ALA A 87 -9.64 -5.69 -4.31
C ALA A 87 -9.40 -6.05 -2.83
N HIS A 88 -8.40 -5.43 -2.20
CA HIS A 88 -8.12 -5.63 -0.79
C HIS A 88 -9.25 -5.09 0.11
N GLY A 89 -9.87 -3.97 -0.28
CA GLY A 89 -11.03 -3.42 0.41
C GLY A 89 -12.23 -4.39 0.45
N LEU A 90 -12.49 -5.06 -0.67
CA LEU A 90 -13.52 -6.11 -0.77
C LEU A 90 -13.17 -7.32 0.09
N ILE A 91 -11.95 -7.86 -0.06
CA ILE A 91 -11.52 -9.05 0.69
C ILE A 91 -11.57 -8.79 2.20
N SER A 92 -11.09 -7.62 2.65
CA SER A 92 -11.10 -7.25 4.08
C SER A 92 -12.50 -6.99 4.65
N ALA A 93 -13.52 -6.85 3.81
CA ALA A 93 -14.91 -6.71 4.26
C ALA A 93 -15.62 -8.06 4.37
N ILE A 94 -15.14 -9.07 3.64
CA ILE A 94 -15.68 -10.43 3.61
C ILE A 94 -15.06 -11.30 4.72
N LEU A 95 -13.79 -11.06 5.06
CA LEU A 95 -13.05 -11.74 6.14
C LEU A 95 -13.10 -10.96 7.46
#